data_AF-A0A0R3PS69-F1
#
_entry.id   AF-A0A0R3PS69-F1
#
_cell.length_a   1.000
_cell.length_b   1.000
_cell.length_c   1.000
_cell.angle_alpha   90.00
_cell.angle_beta   90.00
_cell.angle_gamma   90.00
#
_symmetry.space_group_name_H-M   'P 1'
#
loop_
_entity.id
_entity.type
_entity.pdbx_description
1 polymer ?
#
loop_
_entity_poly.entity_id
_entity_poly.type
_entity_poly.pdbx_seq_one_letter_code
_entity_poly.pdbx_strand_id
1 'polypeptide(L)'
;MENPPMKNVIRFHFFNVSNPDEIIYNGAKPRLIETPAYAVIESEQKRYLRWNDAGTEVFYQNYKEYVINDEYTCSQCSWDDVVTIPNPSGIVRSFSLPSFLFTGTVGFDLFHRF
;
A
#
# COMPACT_ATOMS: atom_id res chain seq x y z
N MET A 1 -3.43 13.37 24.54
CA MET A 1 -3.34 12.55 23.32
C MET A 1 -3.32 13.56 22.19
N GLU A 2 -2.18 13.73 21.53
CA GLU A 2 -2.01 14.80 20.54
C GLU A 2 -2.44 14.27 19.18
N ASN A 3 -3.42 14.93 18.56
CA ASN A 3 -3.93 14.60 17.23
C ASN A 3 -3.70 15.81 16.31
N PRO A 4 -2.89 15.68 15.24
CA PRO A 4 -2.69 16.77 14.30
C PRO A 4 -4.02 17.11 13.61
N PRO A 5 -4.36 18.40 13.45
CA PRO A 5 -5.61 18.82 12.81
C PRO A 5 -5.60 18.64 11.27
N MET A 6 -4.51 18.12 10.72
CA MET A 6 -4.33 17.92 9.28
C MET A 6 -4.92 16.59 8.83
N LYS A 7 -5.74 16.61 7.78
CA LYS A 7 -6.24 15.41 7.11
C LYS A 7 -5.23 14.96 6.05
N ASN A 8 -4.48 13.89 6.32
CA ASN A 8 -3.55 13.35 5.35
C ASN A 8 -4.25 12.32 4.44
N VAL A 9 -4.22 12.56 3.13
CA VAL A 9 -4.86 11.69 2.13
C VAL A 9 -3.77 11.09 1.26
N ILE A 10 -3.57 9.77 1.40
CA ILE A 10 -2.60 9.02 0.62
C ILE A 10 -3.32 8.39 -0.57
N ARG A 11 -2.79 8.62 -1.78
CA ARG A 11 -3.31 8.05 -3.03
C ARG A 11 -2.34 7.03 -3.58
N PHE A 12 -2.85 5.84 -3.83
CA PHE A 12 -2.11 4.70 -4.35
C PHE A 12 -2.48 4.50 -5.82
N HIS A 13 -1.43 4.41 -6.64
CA HIS A 13 -1.52 4.14 -8.06
C HIS A 13 -0.75 2.85 -8.31
N PHE A 14 -1.44 1.80 -8.76
CA PHE A 14 -0.82 0.53 -9.10
C PHE A 14 -0.50 0.45 -10.59
N PHE A 15 0.56 -0.25 -10.94
CA PHE A 15 0.92 -0.54 -12.33
C PHE A 15 0.51 -1.98 -12.67
N ASN A 16 -0.59 -2.13 -13.40
CA ASN A 16 -1.09 -3.42 -13.85
C ASN A 16 -0.26 -3.93 -15.04
N VAL A 17 0.17 -5.19 -14.97
CA VAL A 17 0.94 -5.84 -16.03
C VAL A 17 0.00 -6.44 -17.09
N SER A 18 0.12 -5.98 -18.34
CA SER A 18 -0.77 -6.44 -19.42
C SER A 18 -0.25 -7.64 -20.21
N ASN A 19 1.04 -7.99 -20.08
CA ASN A 19 1.68 -9.09 -20.81
C ASN A 19 2.42 -10.07 -19.86
N PRO A 20 1.73 -10.67 -18.88
CA PRO A 20 2.35 -11.55 -17.89
C PRO A 20 3.07 -12.75 -18.50
N ASP A 21 2.45 -13.42 -19.48
CA ASP A 21 3.00 -14.62 -20.10
C ASP A 21 4.28 -14.34 -20.90
N GLU A 22 4.32 -13.21 -21.63
CA GLU A 22 5.51 -12.83 -22.40
C GLU A 22 6.69 -12.53 -21.46
N ILE A 23 6.43 -11.95 -20.29
CA ILE A 23 7.48 -11.68 -19.29
C ILE A 23 8.01 -13.00 -18.71
N ILE A 24 7.11 -13.89 -18.32
CA ILE A 24 7.47 -15.14 -17.62
C ILE A 24 8.16 -16.13 -18.56
N TYR A 25 7.62 -16.34 -19.76
CA TYR A 25 8.07 -17.41 -20.65
C TYR A 25 9.08 -16.94 -21.70
N ASN A 26 8.98 -15.68 -22.14
CA ASN A 26 9.78 -15.17 -23.27
C ASN A 26 10.83 -14.13 -22.83
N GLY A 27 10.89 -13.77 -21.54
CA GLY A 27 11.76 -12.71 -21.04
C GLY A 27 11.46 -11.35 -21.67
N ALA A 28 10.24 -11.13 -22.15
CA ALA A 28 9.86 -9.91 -22.83
C ALA A 28 9.80 -8.72 -21.86
N LYS A 29 9.90 -7.51 -22.41
CA LYS A 29 9.78 -6.28 -21.62
C LYS A 29 8.35 -6.13 -21.08
N PRO A 30 8.17 -5.80 -19.79
CA PRO A 30 6.84 -5.61 -19.22
C PRO A 30 6.14 -4.38 -19.81
N ARG A 31 4.83 -4.53 -20.05
CA ARG A 31 3.90 -3.47 -20.44
C ARG A 31 3.01 -3.16 -19.24
N LEU A 32 3.08 -1.92 -18.79
CA LEU A 32 2.43 -1.45 -17.58
C LEU A 32 1.29 -0.49 -17.94
N ILE A 33 0.14 -0.69 -17.30
CA ILE A 33 -1.01 0.21 -17.38
C ILE A 33 -1.24 0.75 -15.97
N GLU A 34 -1.14 2.07 -15.81
CA GLU A 34 -1.42 2.71 -14.52
C GLU A 34 -2.92 2.60 -14.20
N THR A 35 -3.21 2.15 -12.99
CA THR A 35 -4.56 2.11 -12.46
C THR A 35 -4.95 3.47 -11.87
N PRO A 36 -6.26 3.75 -11.81
CA PRO A 36 -6.75 4.93 -11.10
C PRO A 36 -6.34 4.97 -9.61
N ALA A 37 -6.49 6.13 -8.99
CA ALA A 37 -6.07 6.37 -7.60
C ALA A 37 -7.03 5.71 -6.57
N TYR A 38 -6.47 4.89 -5.70
CA TYR A 38 -7.12 4.39 -4.49
C TYR A 38 -6.67 5.22 -3.29
N ALA A 39 -7.61 5.73 -2.50
CA ALA A 39 -7.29 6.68 -1.45
C ALA A 39 -7.57 6.15 -0.04
N VAL A 40 -6.62 6.37 0.86
CA VAL A 40 -6.80 6.16 2.30
C VAL A 40 -6.52 7.47 3.03
N ILE A 41 -7.23 7.68 4.14
CA ILE A 41 -6.91 8.72 5.10
C ILE A 41 -5.97 8.13 6.14
N GLU A 42 -4.82 8.78 6.34
CA GLU A 42 -3.95 8.48 7.46
C GLU A 42 -4.36 9.33 8.67
N SER A 43 -4.57 8.66 9.80
CA SER A 43 -4.80 9.24 11.11
C SER A 43 -3.60 8.96 11.99
N GLU A 44 -2.95 10.02 12.49
CA GLU A 44 -1.76 9.90 13.32
C GLU A 44 -2.06 10.31 14.76
N GLN A 45 -1.72 9.47 15.73
CA GLN A 45 -1.90 9.75 17.15
C GLN A 45 -0.59 9.55 17.90
N LYS A 46 -0.11 10.60 18.58
CA LYS A 46 1.04 10.48 19.47
C LYS A 46 0.57 9.94 20.83
N ARG A 47 1.08 8.76 21.20
CA ARG A 47 0.78 8.06 22.47
C ARG A 47 2.03 8.01 23.35
N TYR A 48 1.81 7.77 24.65
CA TYR A 48 2.87 7.61 25.66
C TYR A 48 3.87 8.78 25.74
N LEU A 49 3.38 10.03 25.73
CA LEU A 49 4.25 11.18 25.94
C LEU A 49 4.90 11.12 27.34
N ARG A 50 6.23 11.14 27.36
CA ARG A 50 7.06 11.21 28.55
C ARG A 50 8.12 12.28 28.35
N TRP A 51 8.14 13.25 29.24
CA TRP A 51 9.21 14.24 29.31
C TRP A 51 10.35 13.68 30.15
N ASN A 52 11.60 14.02 29.80
CA ASN A 52 12.73 13.77 30.69
C ASN A 52 12.68 14.72 31.90
N ASP A 53 13.41 14.37 32.97
CA ASP A 53 13.41 15.16 34.22
C ASP A 53 13.96 16.58 34.03
N ALA A 54 14.78 16.80 32.99
CA ALA A 54 15.34 18.09 32.62
C ALA A 54 14.41 18.95 31.73
N GLY A 55 13.28 18.41 31.28
CA GLY A 55 12.34 19.06 30.35
C GLY A 55 12.89 19.31 28.94
N THR A 56 14.04 18.75 28.57
CA THR A 56 14.71 19.01 27.29
C THR A 56 14.36 18.00 26.19
N GLU A 57 13.85 16.82 26.58
CA GLU A 57 13.53 15.75 25.64
C GLU A 57 12.13 15.19 25.90
N VAL A 58 11.48 14.76 24.82
CA VAL A 58 10.15 14.13 24.86
C VAL A 58 10.18 12.81 24.10
N PHE A 59 9.81 11.74 24.79
CA PHE A 59 9.58 10.43 24.21
C PHE A 59 8.11 10.28 23.87
N TYR A 60 7.81 9.80 22.67
CA TYR A 60 6.47 9.48 22.24
C TYR A 60 6.51 8.28 21.29
N GLN A 61 5.37 7.59 21.19
CA GLN A 61 5.14 6.58 20.17
C GLN A 61 4.14 7.14 19.15
N ASN A 62 4.45 6.92 17.88
CA ASN A 62 3.62 7.36 16.78
C ASN A 62 2.71 6.22 16.36
N TYR A 63 1.39 6.39 16.54
CA TYR A 63 0.40 5.41 16.13
C TYR A 63 -0.30 5.91 14.88
N LYS A 64 -0.05 5.24 13.75
CA LYS A 64 -0.65 5.55 12.45
C LYS A 64 -1.74 4.53 12.16
N GLU A 65 -2.91 5.01 11.77
CA GLU A 65 -4.04 4.22 11.31
C GLU A 65 -4.40 4.66 9.90
N TYR A 66 -4.72 3.70 9.03
CA TYR A 66 -5.12 3.97 7.65
C TYR A 66 -6.57 3.55 7.46
N VAL A 67 -7.42 4.51 7.07
CA VAL A 67 -8.85 4.29 6.86
C VAL A 67 -9.16 4.49 5.39
N ILE A 68 -9.79 3.48 4.77
CA ILE A 68 -10.25 3.54 3.38
C ILE A 68 -11.20 4.73 3.19
N ASN A 69 -11.01 5.49 2.11
CA ASN A 69 -11.89 6.60 1.77
C ASN A 69 -12.34 6.53 0.30
N ASP A 70 -13.62 6.23 0.12
CA ASP A 70 -14.26 6.13 -1.20
C ASP A 70 -14.47 7.49 -1.89
N GLU A 71 -14.53 8.60 -1.16
CA GLU A 71 -14.67 9.96 -1.70
C GLU A 71 -13.46 10.39 -2.53
N TYR A 72 -12.25 10.01 -2.09
CA TYR A 72 -11.01 10.32 -2.79
C TYR A 72 -10.54 9.20 -3.70
N THR A 73 -11.21 8.04 -3.64
CA THR A 73 -11.02 6.94 -4.58
C THR A 73 -11.82 7.26 -5.84
N CYS A 74 -11.31 6.84 -6.99
CA CYS A 74 -12.03 6.96 -8.26
C CYS A 74 -13.43 6.34 -8.19
N SER A 75 -14.43 7.04 -8.71
CA SER A 75 -15.84 6.65 -8.64
C SER A 75 -16.19 5.34 -9.36
N GLN A 76 -15.33 4.89 -10.28
CA GLN A 76 -15.53 3.66 -11.05
C GLN A 76 -14.69 2.49 -10.54
N CYS A 77 -13.89 2.71 -9.50
CA CYS A 77 -13.00 1.70 -8.96
C CYS A 77 -13.58 1.10 -7.70
N SER A 78 -13.27 -0.16 -7.50
CA SER A 78 -13.59 -0.87 -6.28
C SER A 78 -12.32 -1.31 -5.59
N TRP A 79 -12.38 -1.40 -4.26
CA TRP A 79 -11.35 -2.14 -3.53
C TRP A 79 -11.35 -3.63 -3.92
N ASP A 80 -12.36 -4.11 -4.63
CA ASP A 80 -12.39 -5.44 -5.23
C ASP A 80 -11.73 -5.54 -6.62
N ASP A 81 -11.13 -4.46 -7.12
CA ASP A 81 -10.46 -4.46 -8.41
C ASP A 81 -9.23 -5.37 -8.39
N VAL A 82 -9.04 -6.09 -9.49
CA VAL A 82 -7.97 -7.08 -9.64
C VAL A 82 -6.80 -6.46 -10.41
N VAL A 83 -5.60 -6.56 -9.83
CA VAL A 83 -4.36 -6.09 -10.45
C VAL A 83 -3.31 -7.20 -10.49
N THR A 84 -2.57 -7.27 -11.58
CA THR A 84 -1.43 -8.16 -11.72
C THR A 84 -0.15 -7.38 -11.47
N ILE A 85 0.54 -7.72 -10.38
CA ILE A 85 1.79 -7.08 -9.95
C ILE A 85 2.88 -8.12 -9.71
N PRO A 86 4.16 -7.73 -9.61
CA PRO A 86 5.22 -8.64 -9.18
C PRO A 86 4.92 -9.19 -7.79
N ASN A 87 5.15 -10.50 -7.58
CA ASN A 87 4.94 -11.14 -6.30
C ASN A 87 6.09 -10.80 -5.34
N PRO A 88 5.89 -9.94 -4.31
CA PRO A 88 6.99 -9.53 -3.42
C PRO A 88 7.56 -10.72 -2.64
N SER A 89 6.72 -11.68 -2.23
CA SER A 89 7.18 -12.87 -1.50
C SER A 89 7.99 -13.83 -2.36
N GLY A 90 7.65 -13.94 -3.65
CA GLY A 90 8.38 -14.72 -4.64
C GLY A 90 9.74 -14.12 -4.99
N ILE A 91 9.86 -12.78 -4.97
CA ILE A 91 11.13 -12.09 -5.21
C ILE A 91 12.10 -12.28 -4.02
N VAL A 92 11.61 -12.22 -2.79
CA VAL A 92 12.45 -12.37 -1.58
C VAL A 92 12.91 -13.81 -1.39
N ARG A 93 12.03 -14.80 -1.67
CA ARG A 93 12.42 -16.22 -1.65
C ARG A 93 12.97 -16.62 -3.02
N SER A 94 14.25 -16.31 -3.23
CA SER A 94 15.01 -16.75 -4.41
C SER A 94 14.71 -18.22 -4.78
N PHE A 95 14.21 -18.41 -5.99
CA PHE A 95 14.41 -19.61 -6.83
C PHE A 95 13.55 -20.88 -6.66
N SER A 96 12.40 -20.92 -5.96
CA SER A 96 11.59 -22.17 -5.97
C SER A 96 10.07 -22.08 -6.05
N LEU A 97 9.49 -20.92 -6.34
CA LEU A 97 8.05 -20.80 -6.58
C LEU A 97 7.77 -20.35 -8.03
N PRO A 98 6.82 -20.99 -8.74
CA PRO A 98 6.57 -20.74 -10.17
C PRO A 98 5.87 -19.40 -10.47
N SER A 99 5.61 -18.56 -9.48
CA SER A 99 4.77 -17.36 -9.61
C SER A 99 5.56 -16.08 -9.33
N PHE A 100 6.27 -15.62 -10.37
CA PHE A 100 6.94 -14.30 -10.42
C PHE A 100 5.94 -13.13 -10.34
N LEU A 101 4.72 -13.35 -10.84
CA LEU A 101 3.62 -12.40 -10.78
C LEU A 101 2.53 -12.91 -9.82
N PHE A 102 1.87 -11.98 -9.15
CA PHE A 102 0.71 -12.19 -8.31
C PHE A 102 -0.45 -11.37 -8.87
N THR A 103 -1.57 -12.03 -9.11
CA THR A 103 -2.84 -11.39 -9.46
C THR A 103 -3.72 -11.46 -8.23
N GLY A 104 -4.15 -10.31 -7.73
CA GLY A 104 -4.96 -10.25 -6.53
C GLY A 104 -5.74 -8.95 -6.44
N THR A 105 -6.55 -8.88 -5.40
CA THR A 105 -7.52 -7.82 -5.17
C THR A 105 -6.87 -6.65 -4.43
N VAL A 106 -7.14 -5.41 -4.83
CA VAL A 106 -6.56 -4.20 -4.20
C VAL A 106 -6.84 -4.11 -2.70
N GLY A 107 -8.06 -4.37 -2.26
CA GLY A 107 -8.45 -4.28 -0.85
C GLY A 107 -7.92 -5.44 -0.01
N PHE A 108 -8.27 -6.68 -0.38
CA PHE A 108 -7.98 -7.85 0.44
C PHE A 108 -6.51 -8.27 0.39
N ASP A 109 -5.91 -8.34 -0.80
CA ASP A 109 -4.56 -8.90 -0.95
C ASP A 109 -3.46 -7.85 -0.81
N LEU A 110 -3.74 -6.59 -1.15
CA LEU A 110 -2.75 -5.52 -1.14
C LEU A 110 -2.85 -4.60 0.07
N PHE A 111 -4.03 -4.37 0.65
CA PHE A 111 -4.21 -3.50 1.81
C PHE A 111 -4.44 -4.22 3.14
N HIS A 112 -5.16 -5.35 3.16
CA HIS A 112 -5.45 -6.09 4.39
C HIS A 112 -4.25 -6.82 5.02
N ARG A 113 -3.08 -6.76 4.38
CA ARG A 113 -1.81 -7.32 4.87
C ARG A 113 -0.90 -6.30 5.59
N PHE A 114 -1.35 -5.06 5.78
CA PHE A 114 -0.62 -4.00 6.49
C PHE A 114 -1.27 -3.66 7.84
#